data_AF-A0A2N2LZF5-F1
#
_entry.id   AF-A0A2N2LZF5-F1
#
_cell.length_a   1.000
_cell.length_b   1.000
_cell.length_c   1.000
_cell.angle_alpha   90.00
_cell.angle_beta   90.00
_cell.angle_gamma   90.00
#
_symmetry.space_group_name_H-M   'P 1'
#
loop_
_entity.id
_entity.type
_entity.pdbx_description
1 polymer ?
#
loop_
_entity_poly.entity_id
_entity_poly.type
_entity_poly.pdbx_seq_one_letter_code
_entity_poly.pdbx_strand_id
1 'polypeptide(L)'
;MSFIPRSESLKRLKAQVADGRPIIGAGAGTGISAKFSERGGVDLIIIYNSGRYRMAGRGSLAGLLSYGDANAIVVDMASEV
;
A
#
# COMPACT_ATOMS: atom_id res chain seq x y z
N MET A 1 13.23 6.74 -4.88
CA MET A 1 12.28 7.36 -3.94
C MET A 1 13.07 7.83 -2.72
N SER A 2 12.86 9.05 -2.21
CA SER A 2 13.59 9.51 -1.03
C SER A 2 13.07 8.78 0.22
N PHE A 3 13.98 8.18 0.98
CA PHE A 3 13.65 7.57 2.27
C PHE A 3 13.10 8.62 3.24
N ILE A 4 11.89 8.42 3.76
CA ILE A 4 11.29 9.28 4.79
C ILE A 4 11.46 8.59 6.14
N PRO A 5 12.19 9.19 7.11
CA PRO A 5 12.33 8.61 8.44
C PRO A 5 10.99 8.46 9.15
N ARG A 6 10.86 7.42 9.98
CA ARG A 6 9.65 7.14 10.78
C ARG A 6 9.17 8.37 11.57
N SER A 7 10.07 9.13 12.17
CA SER A 7 9.74 10.34 12.93
C SER A 7 9.04 11.39 12.07
N GLU A 8 9.52 11.60 10.84
CA GLU A 8 8.94 12.54 9.89
C GLU A 8 7.60 12.04 9.35
N SER A 9 7.47 10.76 9.01
CA SER A 9 6.17 10.17 8.62
C SER A 9 5.12 10.35 9.73
N LEU A 10 5.47 10.04 10.97
CA LEU A 10 4.56 10.20 12.12
C LEU A 10 4.21 11.67 12.37
N LYS A 11 5.15 12.60 12.19
CA LYS A 11 4.90 14.03 12.31
C LYS A 11 3.84 14.49 11.31
N ARG A 12 3.97 14.07 10.03
CA ARG A 12 3.01 14.42 8.97
C ARG A 12 1.61 13.86 9.24
N LEU A 13 1.51 12.59 9.64
CA LEU A 13 0.23 11.95 9.97
C LEU A 13 -0.45 12.61 11.17
N LYS A 14 0.31 12.95 12.22
CA LYS A 14 -0.23 13.68 13.37
C LYS A 14 -0.71 15.08 13.01
N ALA A 15 -0.02 15.77 12.09
CA ALA A 15 -0.45 17.07 11.60
C ALA A 15 -1.79 16.97 10.83
N GLN A 16 -1.98 15.96 9.98
CA GLN A 16 -3.27 15.72 9.31
C GLN A 16 -4.42 15.61 10.32
N VAL A 17 -4.23 14.81 11.36
CA VAL A 17 -5.22 14.63 12.43
C VAL A 17 -5.45 15.93 13.21
N ALA A 18 -4.39 16.68 13.52
CA ALA A 18 -4.50 17.97 14.21
C ALA A 18 -5.27 19.00 13.39
N ASP A 19 -5.16 18.95 12.06
CA ASP A 19 -5.93 19.78 11.11
C ASP A 19 -7.38 19.29 10.92
N GLY A 20 -7.82 18.26 11.67
CA GLY A 20 -9.16 17.69 11.55
C GLY A 20 -9.39 16.89 10.26
N ARG A 21 -8.32 16.49 9.57
CA ARG A 21 -8.38 15.70 8.34
C ARG A 21 -8.16 14.21 8.63
N PRO A 22 -8.93 13.31 8.00
CA PRO A 22 -8.72 11.87 8.17
C PRO A 22 -7.41 11.44 7.51
N ILE A 23 -6.78 10.40 8.07
CA ILE A 23 -5.67 9.71 7.41
C ILE A 23 -6.24 8.67 6.46
N ILE A 24 -5.83 8.72 5.19
CA ILE A 24 -6.27 7.80 4.15
C ILE A 24 -5.12 6.86 3.76
N GLY A 25 -5.32 5.56 4.01
CA GLY A 25 -4.43 4.50 3.53
C GLY A 25 -5.03 3.75 2.35
N ALA A 26 -4.23 3.48 1.32
CA ALA A 26 -4.65 2.74 0.13
C ALA A 26 -3.88 1.43 -0.03
N GLY A 27 -4.60 0.35 -0.34
CA GLY A 27 -4.00 -0.91 -0.76
C GLY A 27 -3.70 -0.91 -2.26
N ALA A 28 -2.45 -1.13 -2.68
CA ALA A 28 -2.07 -1.20 -4.08
C ALA A 28 -1.62 -2.62 -4.48
N GLY A 29 -2.22 -3.16 -5.53
CA GLY A 29 -1.87 -4.47 -6.09
C GLY A 29 -1.01 -4.43 -7.35
N THR A 30 -0.82 -3.25 -7.93
CA THR A 30 -0.03 -2.98 -9.14
C THR A 30 0.53 -1.56 -9.08
N GLY A 31 1.57 -1.27 -9.87
CA GLY A 31 2.17 0.07 -9.94
C GLY A 31 1.21 1.16 -10.42
N ILE A 32 0.28 0.83 -11.32
CA ILE A 32 -0.75 1.79 -11.75
C ILE A 32 -1.68 2.16 -10.59
N SER A 33 -2.05 1.21 -9.73
CA SER A 33 -2.83 1.51 -8.51
C SER A 33 -2.06 2.47 -7.60
N ALA A 34 -0.78 2.20 -7.31
CA ALA A 34 0.01 3.07 -6.44
C ALA A 34 0.19 4.47 -7.02
N LYS A 35 0.53 4.57 -8.31
CA LYS A 35 0.72 5.86 -8.99
C LYS A 35 -0.53 6.74 -8.93
N PHE A 36 -1.71 6.17 -9.12
CA PHE A 36 -2.96 6.94 -9.04
C PHE A 36 -3.43 7.18 -7.61
N SER A 37 -3.12 6.28 -6.66
CA SER A 37 -3.34 6.57 -5.23
C SER A 37 -2.48 7.73 -4.75
N GLU A 38 -1.19 7.77 -5.10
CA GLU A 38 -0.30 8.89 -4.78
C GLU A 38 -0.84 10.21 -5.37
N ARG A 39 -1.22 10.21 -6.66
CA ARG A 39 -1.84 11.39 -7.30
C ARG A 39 -3.18 11.78 -6.68
N GLY A 40 -3.89 10.83 -6.08
CA GLY A 40 -5.12 11.07 -5.32
C GLY A 40 -4.89 11.67 -3.93
N GLY A 41 -3.62 11.79 -3.49
CA GLY A 41 -3.27 12.40 -2.21
C GLY A 41 -3.48 11.50 -1.00
N VAL A 42 -3.37 10.17 -1.16
CA VAL A 42 -3.40 9.25 -0.01
C VAL A 42 -2.19 9.50 0.90
N ASP A 43 -2.35 9.31 2.20
CA ASP A 43 -1.27 9.49 3.17
C ASP A 43 -0.31 8.30 3.20
N LEU A 44 -0.83 7.10 2.89
CA LEU A 44 -0.12 5.83 3.03
C LEU A 44 -0.51 4.88 1.89
N ILE A 45 0.47 4.10 1.40
CA ILE A 45 0.24 2.97 0.50
C ILE A 45 0.71 1.68 1.18
N ILE A 46 -0.09 0.63 1.09
CA ILE A 46 0.22 -0.71 1.60
C ILE A 46 0.13 -1.71 0.44
N ILE A 47 1.14 -2.56 0.31
CA ILE A 47 1.21 -3.60 -0.72
C ILE A 47 1.33 -4.98 -0.07
N TYR A 48 0.67 -5.99 -0.66
CA TYR A 48 0.66 -7.38 -0.19
C TYR A 48 0.03 -8.29 -1.25
N ASN A 49 0.21 -9.60 -1.10
CA ASN A 49 -0.22 -10.63 -2.06
C ASN A 49 -1.71 -10.55 -2.43
N SER A 50 -2.64 -10.34 -1.49
CA SER A 50 -4.07 -10.17 -1.82
C SER A 50 -4.33 -8.93 -2.67
N GLY A 51 -3.48 -7.90 -2.62
CA GLY A 51 -3.52 -6.79 -3.56
C GLY A 51 -3.29 -7.27 -5.00
N ARG A 52 -2.17 -7.99 -5.23
CA ARG A 52 -1.85 -8.59 -6.53
C ARG A 52 -2.94 -9.55 -7.01
N TYR A 53 -3.47 -10.40 -6.13
CA TYR A 53 -4.53 -11.34 -6.48
C TYR A 53 -5.85 -10.65 -6.86
N ARG A 54 -6.24 -9.58 -6.16
CA ARG A 54 -7.39 -8.76 -6.55
C ARG A 54 -7.22 -8.18 -7.94
N MET A 55 -6.04 -7.65 -8.24
CA MET A 55 -5.74 -7.09 -9.57
C MET A 55 -5.68 -8.16 -10.67
N ALA A 56 -5.49 -9.43 -10.31
CA ALA A 56 -5.62 -10.59 -11.19
C ALA A 56 -7.07 -11.12 -11.31
N GLY A 57 -8.06 -10.47 -10.69
CA GLY A 57 -9.46 -10.89 -10.71
C GLY A 57 -9.77 -12.06 -9.77
N ARG A 58 -9.13 -12.11 -8.59
CA ARG A 58 -9.39 -13.12 -7.54
C ARG A 58 -9.92 -12.46 -6.26
N GLY A 59 -10.60 -13.24 -5.43
CA GLY A 59 -11.13 -12.76 -4.14
C GLY A 59 -10.02 -12.47 -3.13
N SER A 60 -10.28 -11.53 -2.21
CA SER A 60 -9.29 -11.06 -1.21
C SER A 60 -8.72 -12.18 -0.34
N LEU A 61 -9.53 -13.20 -0.03
CA LEU A 61 -9.12 -14.33 0.80
C LEU A 61 -8.14 -15.29 0.11
N ALA A 62 -7.93 -15.15 -1.20
CA ALA A 62 -6.92 -15.94 -1.92
C ALA A 62 -5.50 -15.75 -1.34
N GLY A 63 -5.21 -14.60 -0.72
CA GLY A 63 -3.92 -14.34 -0.06
C GLY A 63 -3.68 -15.12 1.23
N LEU A 64 -4.71 -15.78 1.77
CA LEU A 64 -4.61 -16.61 2.97
C LEU A 64 -4.47 -18.11 2.65
N LEU A 65 -4.64 -18.50 1.38
CA LEU A 65 -4.57 -19.89 0.94
C LEU A 65 -3.16 -20.24 0.44
N SER A 66 -2.89 -21.53 0.27
CA SER A 66 -1.59 -22.08 -0.15
C SER A 66 -1.28 -21.87 -1.65
N TYR A 67 -1.52 -20.67 -2.17
CA TYR A 67 -1.25 -20.30 -3.57
C TYR A 67 0.11 -19.64 -3.79
N GLY A 68 0.83 -19.31 -2.71
CA GLY A 68 2.18 -18.77 -2.77
C GLY A 68 2.65 -18.25 -1.41
N ASP A 69 3.95 -18.00 -1.28
CA ASP A 69 4.53 -17.36 -0.09
C ASP A 69 4.23 -15.86 -0.10
N ALA A 70 3.43 -15.40 0.86
CA ALA A 70 3.04 -14.00 0.98
C ALA A 70 4.23 -13.05 1.17
N ASN A 71 5.26 -13.46 1.90
CA ASN A 71 6.43 -12.63 2.19
C ASN A 71 7.36 -12.53 0.98
N ALA A 72 7.53 -13.63 0.24
CA ALA A 72 8.27 -13.58 -1.03
C ALA A 72 7.55 -12.69 -2.04
N ILE A 73 6.23 -12.88 -2.20
CA ILE A 73 5.42 -12.10 -3.14
C ILE A 73 5.48 -10.60 -2.85
N VAL A 74 5.42 -10.17 -1.58
CA VAL A 74 5.47 -8.73 -1.27
C VAL A 74 6.84 -8.11 -1.57
N VAL A 75 7.93 -8.87 -1.41
CA VAL A 75 9.28 -8.43 -1.81
C VAL A 75 9.35 -8.29 -3.34
N ASP A 76 8.82 -9.25 -4.09
CA ASP A 76 8.75 -9.15 -5.56
C ASP A 76 7.94 -7.93 -6.02
N MET A 77 6.79 -7.68 -5.36
CA MET A 77 5.92 -6.53 -5.66
C MET A 77 6.61 -5.18 -5.48
N ALA A 78 7.64 -5.06 -4.62
CA ALA A 78 8.35 -3.80 -4.40
C ALA A 78 9.10 -3.28 -5.65
N SER A 79 9.32 -4.15 -6.65
CA SER A 79 9.88 -3.75 -7.95
C SER A 79 8.83 -3.17 -8.92
N GLU A 80 7.54 -3.37 -8.63
CA GLU A 80 6.41 -3.01 -9.48
C GLU A 80 5.60 -1.82 -8.95
N VAL A 81 5.61 -1.63 -7.62
CA VAL A 81 4.73 -0.72 -6.87
C VAL A 81 5.54 0.27 -6.04
#